data_AF-A0A3G2LVL3-F1
#
_entry.id   AF-A0A3G2LVL3-F1
#
_cell.length_a   1.000
_cell.length_b   1.000
_cell.length_c   1.000
_cell.angle_alpha   90.00
_cell.angle_beta   90.00
_cell.angle_gamma   90.00
#
_symmetry.space_group_name_H-M   'P 1'
#
loop_
_entity.id
_entity.type
_entity.pdbx_description
1 polymer ?
#
loop_
_entity_poly.entity_id
_entity_poly.type
_entity_poly.pdbx_seq_one_letter_code
_entity_poly.pdbx_strand_id
1 'polypeptide(L)'
;QAQFIMEKYGIPQISTGDMLRAAVKAGTPLGLEAKKVMDAGQLVSDELIIGLVKERITQDDCAKGFLLDGFPRTIPQADAMVANGIHVDHVIEIDVPDEEIVKRMSGRRVHP
;
A
#
# COMPACT_ATOMS: atom_id res chain seq x y z
N GLN A 1 3.85 0.88 13.09
CA GLN A 1 4.95 1.80 12.79
C GLN A 1 4.47 2.94 11.90
N ALA A 2 3.78 2.67 10.78
CA ALA A 2 3.23 3.70 9.90
C ALA A 2 2.48 4.84 10.62
N GLN A 3 1.55 4.51 11.54
CA GLN A 3 0.82 5.52 12.33
C GLN A 3 1.73 6.48 13.10
N PHE A 4 2.77 5.98 13.77
CA PHE A 4 3.72 6.83 14.49
C PHE A 4 4.50 7.76 13.55
N ILE A 5 4.83 7.29 12.34
CA ILE A 5 5.51 8.09 11.32
C ILE A 5 4.58 9.20 10.82
N MET A 6 3.32 8.85 10.50
CA MET A 6 2.31 9.82 10.07
C MET A 6 2.10 10.91 11.11
N GLU A 7 1.87 10.54 12.37
CA GLU A 7 1.62 11.49 13.46
C GLU A 7 2.83 12.40 13.71
N LYS A 8 4.05 11.84 13.65
CA LYS A 8 5.28 12.59 13.90
C LYS A 8 5.61 13.60 12.80
N TYR A 9 5.37 13.26 11.54
CA TYR A 9 5.78 14.10 10.39
C TYR A 9 4.61 14.79 9.69
N GLY A 10 3.37 14.47 10.06
CA GLY A 10 2.17 15.07 9.45
C GLY A 10 2.01 14.71 7.97
N ILE A 11 2.39 13.49 7.58
CA ILE A 11 2.28 12.97 6.21
C ILE A 11 1.24 11.85 6.15
N PRO A 12 0.43 11.75 5.08
CA PRO A 12 -0.55 10.68 4.94
C PRO A 12 0.12 9.34 4.59
N GLN A 13 -0.48 8.25 5.07
CA GLN A 13 -0.18 6.90 4.61
C GLN A 13 -0.98 6.60 3.34
N ILE A 14 -0.27 6.14 2.31
CA ILE A 14 -0.81 5.65 1.06
C ILE A 14 -0.63 4.13 1.07
N SER A 15 -1.71 3.43 1.45
CA SER A 15 -1.78 1.97 1.45
C SER A 15 -2.58 1.51 0.23
N THR A 16 -1.89 0.94 -0.76
CA THR A 16 -2.54 0.42 -1.99
C THR A 16 -3.58 -0.64 -1.65
N GLY A 17 -3.34 -1.45 -0.62
CA GLY A 17 -4.31 -2.43 -0.13
C GLY A 17 -5.58 -1.80 0.43
N ASP A 18 -5.48 -0.71 1.19
CA ASP A 18 -6.65 -0.01 1.74
C ASP A 18 -7.41 0.76 0.65
N MET A 19 -6.70 1.39 -0.28
CA MET A 19 -7.29 2.09 -1.42
C MET A 19 -8.10 1.12 -2.29
N LEU A 20 -7.56 -0.06 -2.60
CA LEU A 20 -8.28 -1.10 -3.33
C LEU A 20 -9.48 -1.63 -2.54
N ARG A 21 -9.32 -1.93 -1.25
CA ARG A 21 -10.45 -2.36 -0.39
C ARG A 21 -11.57 -1.32 -0.34
N ALA A 22 -11.23 -0.03 -0.30
CA ALA A 22 -12.20 1.06 -0.35
C ALA A 22 -12.92 1.11 -1.70
N ALA A 23 -12.19 1.00 -2.81
CA ALA A 23 -12.75 0.94 -4.16
C ALA A 23 -13.70 -0.27 -4.35
N VAL A 24 -13.34 -1.43 -3.78
CA VAL A 24 -14.17 -2.65 -3.73
C VAL A 24 -15.45 -2.38 -2.96
N LYS A 25 -15.35 -1.80 -1.75
CA LYS A 25 -16.50 -1.47 -0.90
C LYS A 25 -17.45 -0.46 -1.56
N ALA A 26 -16.91 0.50 -2.29
CA ALA A 26 -17.66 1.50 -3.03
C ALA A 26 -18.30 0.96 -4.33
N GLY A 27 -17.96 -0.28 -4.75
CA GLY A 27 -18.53 -0.89 -5.96
C GLY A 27 -18.08 -0.21 -7.26
N THR A 28 -16.94 0.47 -7.25
CA THR A 28 -16.39 1.10 -8.46
C THR A 28 -16.01 0.02 -9.50
N PRO A 29 -16.01 0.32 -10.81
CA PRO A 29 -15.57 -0.63 -11.83
C PRO A 29 -14.17 -1.20 -11.54
N LEU A 30 -13.23 -0.32 -11.17
CA LEU A 30 -11.89 -0.67 -10.73
C LEU A 30 -11.89 -1.62 -9.52
N GLY A 31 -12.69 -1.31 -8.51
CA GLY A 31 -12.82 -2.11 -7.30
C GLY A 31 -13.37 -3.51 -7.58
N LEU A 32 -14.33 -3.64 -8.49
CA LEU A 32 -14.89 -4.95 -8.87
C LEU A 32 -13.87 -5.83 -9.59
N GLU A 33 -13.03 -5.25 -10.45
CA GLU A 33 -11.94 -5.98 -11.10
C GLU A 33 -10.85 -6.38 -10.10
N ALA A 34 -10.42 -5.42 -9.26
CA ALA A 34 -9.43 -5.67 -8.22
C ALA A 34 -9.89 -6.75 -7.22
N LYS A 35 -11.18 -6.78 -6.87
CA LYS A 35 -11.77 -7.79 -5.97
C LYS A 35 -11.46 -9.21 -6.45
N LYS A 36 -11.66 -9.49 -7.75
CA LYS A 36 -11.46 -10.83 -8.32
C LYS A 36 -10.01 -11.30 -8.17
N VAL A 37 -9.06 -10.40 -8.42
CA VAL A 37 -7.63 -10.68 -8.34
C VAL A 37 -7.19 -10.87 -6.88
N MET A 38 -7.67 -10.00 -5.98
CA MET A 38 -7.35 -10.07 -4.55
C MET A 38 -7.93 -11.32 -3.89
N ASP A 39 -9.16 -11.71 -4.21
CA ASP A 39 -9.80 -12.92 -3.68
C ASP A 39 -9.05 -14.19 -4.10
N ALA A 40 -8.37 -14.17 -5.26
CA ALA A 40 -7.50 -15.24 -5.74
C ALA A 40 -6.09 -15.24 -5.12
N GLY A 41 -5.79 -14.29 -4.22
CA GLY A 41 -4.46 -14.12 -3.63
C GLY A 41 -3.42 -13.57 -4.61
N GLN A 42 -3.85 -13.05 -5.75
CA GLN A 42 -2.97 -12.48 -6.78
C GLN A 42 -2.74 -10.99 -6.57
N LEU A 43 -1.67 -10.46 -7.18
CA LEU A 43 -1.40 -9.03 -7.20
C LEU A 43 -2.17 -8.37 -8.34
N VAL A 44 -2.76 -7.21 -8.04
CA VAL A 44 -3.35 -6.32 -9.07
C VAL A 44 -2.22 -5.80 -9.98
N SER A 45 -2.54 -5.53 -11.24
CA SER A 45 -1.54 -5.14 -12.24
C SER A 45 -0.77 -3.88 -11.84
N ASP A 46 0.54 -3.88 -12.11
CA ASP A 46 1.45 -2.80 -11.74
C ASP A 46 1.02 -1.45 -12.33
N GLU A 47 0.55 -1.44 -13.59
CA GLU A 47 0.06 -0.24 -14.28
C GLU A 47 -1.10 0.42 -13.52
N LEU A 48 -2.05 -0.39 -13.05
CA LEU A 48 -3.23 0.09 -12.34
C LEU A 48 -2.85 0.67 -10.97
N ILE A 49 -1.94 0.00 -10.26
CA ILE A 49 -1.43 0.49 -8.97
C ILE A 49 -0.67 1.80 -9.15
N ILE A 50 0.19 1.90 -10.15
CA ILE A 50 0.96 3.12 -10.44
C ILE A 50 0.02 4.29 -10.74
N GLY A 51 -1.01 4.09 -11.56
CA GLY A 51 -2.01 5.12 -11.84
C GLY A 51 -2.70 5.62 -10.58
N LEU A 52 -3.13 4.69 -9.72
CA LEU A 52 -3.81 4.99 -8.46
C LEU A 52 -2.90 5.72 -7.46
N VAL A 53 -1.63 5.32 -7.35
CA VAL A 53 -0.65 6.02 -6.50
C VAL A 53 -0.36 7.41 -7.05
N LYS A 54 -0.18 7.55 -8.37
CA LYS A 54 0.09 8.83 -9.03
C LYS A 54 -1.03 9.83 -8.81
N GLU A 55 -2.28 9.42 -8.94
CA GLU A 55 -3.42 10.29 -8.61
C GLU A 55 -3.38 10.68 -7.12
N ARG A 56 -3.16 9.71 -6.24
CA ARG A 56 -3.21 9.93 -4.79
C ARG A 56 -2.16 10.91 -4.27
N ILE A 57 -0.92 10.84 -4.77
CA ILE A 57 0.17 11.73 -4.32
C ILE A 57 -0.01 13.19 -4.77
N THR A 58 -0.93 13.46 -5.71
CA THR A 58 -1.21 14.84 -6.18
C THR A 58 -2.22 15.58 -5.32
N GLN A 59 -2.83 14.92 -4.34
CA GLN A 59 -3.79 15.55 -3.43
C GLN A 59 -3.09 16.46 -2.42
N ASP A 60 -3.81 17.49 -1.95
CA ASP A 60 -3.27 18.57 -1.10
C ASP A 60 -2.62 18.06 0.19
N ASP A 61 -3.11 16.96 0.76
CA ASP A 61 -2.58 16.38 2.00
C ASP A 61 -1.21 15.71 1.80
N CYS A 62 -0.82 15.42 0.56
CA CYS A 62 0.51 14.92 0.20
C CYS A 62 1.54 16.03 -0.06
N ALA A 63 1.15 17.31 0.06
CA ALA A 63 2.06 18.43 -0.23
C ALA A 63 3.32 18.46 0.67
N LYS A 64 3.24 17.90 1.88
CA LYS A 64 4.39 17.78 2.81
C LYS A 64 5.17 16.46 2.65
N GLY A 65 4.79 15.63 1.69
CA GLY A 65 5.28 14.26 1.51
C GLY A 65 4.20 13.23 1.82
N PHE A 66 4.58 11.96 1.75
CA PHE A 66 3.69 10.82 1.92
C PHE A 66 4.47 9.59 2.40
N LEU A 67 3.77 8.65 3.02
CA LEU A 67 4.32 7.34 3.37
C LEU A 67 3.68 6.28 2.48
N LEU A 68 4.46 5.66 1.60
CA LEU A 68 4.01 4.50 0.83
C LEU A 68 4.07 3.26 1.74
N ASP A 69 2.95 2.58 1.95
CA ASP A 69 2.87 1.36 2.75
C ASP A 69 2.38 0.18 1.90
N GLY A 70 3.22 -0.86 1.81
CA GLY A 70 2.96 -2.02 0.97
C GLY A 70 3.08 -1.74 -0.53
N PHE A 71 3.79 -0.68 -0.93
CA PHE A 71 4.13 -0.33 -2.30
C PHE A 71 5.48 0.42 -2.33
N PRO A 72 6.40 0.14 -3.28
CA PRO A 72 6.34 -0.91 -4.29
C PRO A 72 6.55 -2.33 -3.71
N ARG A 73 6.05 -3.36 -4.39
CA ARG A 73 6.20 -4.79 -4.04
C ARG A 73 7.07 -5.58 -5.02
N THR A 74 7.30 -5.04 -6.21
CA THR A 74 8.07 -5.66 -7.28
C THR A 74 9.09 -4.67 -7.83
N ILE A 75 10.17 -5.17 -8.44
CA ILE A 75 11.16 -4.32 -9.11
C ILE A 75 10.50 -3.49 -10.23
N PRO A 76 9.63 -4.05 -11.10
CA PRO A 76 8.92 -3.25 -12.10
C PRO A 76 8.07 -2.11 -11.53
N GLN A 77 7.47 -2.26 -10.34
CA GLN A 77 6.76 -1.16 -9.68
C GLN A 77 7.72 -0.05 -9.24
N ALA A 78 8.89 -0.40 -8.71
CA ALA A 78 9.91 0.58 -8.34
C ALA A 78 10.44 1.33 -9.57
N ASP A 79 10.72 0.62 -10.67
CA ASP A 79 11.14 1.24 -11.93
C ASP A 79 10.05 2.17 -12.48
N ALA A 80 8.78 1.75 -12.41
CA ALA A 80 7.65 2.56 -12.84
C ALA A 80 7.44 3.80 -11.97
N MET A 81 7.74 3.74 -10.66
CA MET A 81 7.75 4.93 -9.80
C MET A 81 8.76 5.95 -10.30
N VAL A 82 10.00 5.52 -10.54
CA VAL A 82 11.07 6.38 -11.05
C VAL A 82 10.69 6.98 -12.41
N ALA A 83 10.17 6.17 -13.33
CA ALA A 83 9.73 6.63 -14.65
C ALA A 83 8.56 7.64 -14.59
N ASN A 84 7.75 7.60 -13.54
CA ASN A 84 6.64 8.53 -13.32
C ASN A 84 6.99 9.72 -12.42
N GLY A 85 8.27 9.89 -12.03
CA GLY A 85 8.70 11.00 -11.17
C GLY A 85 8.21 10.88 -9.73
N ILE A 86 7.88 9.67 -9.27
CA ILE A 86 7.51 9.41 -7.87
C ILE A 86 8.81 9.18 -7.09
N HIS A 87 9.29 10.23 -6.43
CA HIS A 87 10.52 10.21 -5.66
C HIS A 87 10.27 9.81 -4.20
N VAL A 88 11.23 9.11 -3.61
CA VAL A 88 11.24 8.71 -2.20
C VAL A 88 12.58 9.08 -1.57
N ASP A 89 12.56 9.68 -0.39
CA ASP A 89 13.79 10.08 0.31
C ASP A 89 14.40 8.93 1.11
N HIS A 90 13.56 8.03 1.61
CA HIS A 90 13.94 6.97 2.53
C HIS A 90 13.20 5.67 2.23
N VAL A 91 13.90 4.56 2.40
CA VAL A 91 13.34 3.21 2.47
C VAL A 91 13.55 2.71 3.89
N ILE A 92 12.45 2.36 4.57
CA ILE A 92 12.49 1.92 5.98
C ILE A 92 12.08 0.45 6.02
N GLU A 93 13.05 -0.41 6.30
CA GLU A 93 12.82 -1.83 6.53
C GLU A 93 12.52 -2.10 8.01
N ILE A 94 11.39 -2.74 8.28
CA ILE A 94 11.05 -3.22 9.62
C ILE A 94 11.52 -4.67 9.71
N ASP A 95 12.75 -4.86 10.17
CA ASP A 95 13.36 -6.17 10.32
C ASP A 95 12.73 -6.94 11.49
N VAL A 96 12.14 -8.10 11.19
CA VAL A 96 11.51 -9.01 12.15
C VAL A 96 11.79 -10.45 11.71
N PRO A 97 12.33 -11.31 12.58
CA PRO A 97 12.55 -12.71 12.25
C PRO A 97 11.26 -13.47 11.87
N ASP A 98 11.35 -14.32 10.86
CA ASP A 98 10.23 -15.14 10.37
C ASP A 98 9.55 -15.96 11.47
N GLU A 99 10.34 -16.52 12.39
CA GLU A 99 9.83 -17.32 13.50
C GLU A 99 8.89 -16.51 14.42
N GLU A 100 9.22 -15.25 14.68
CA GLU A 100 8.38 -14.35 15.47
C GLU A 100 7.11 -13.95 14.71
N ILE A 101 7.19 -13.79 13.38
CA ILE A 101 6.00 -13.55 12.54
C ILE A 101 5.03 -14.73 12.62
N VAL A 102 5.53 -15.96 12.43
CA VAL A 102 4.72 -17.19 12.47
C VAL A 102 4.09 -17.41 13.84
N LYS A 103 4.89 -17.28 14.91
CA LYS A 103 4.42 -17.38 16.30
C LYS A 103 3.32 -16.37 16.60
N ARG A 104 3.48 -15.12 16.17
CA ARG A 104 2.49 -14.06 16.37
C ARG A 104 1.17 -14.34 15.62
N MET A 105 1.25 -14.83 14.39
CA MET A 105 0.07 -15.04 13.55
C MET A 105 -0.71 -16.30 13.94
N SER A 106 -0.03 -17.41 14.25
CA SER A 106 -0.65 -18.70 14.62
C SER A 106 -1.43 -18.66 15.94
N GLY A 107 -1.09 -17.74 16.84
CA GLY A 107 -1.79 -17.53 18.10
C GLY A 107 -3.13 -16.79 17.97
N ARG A 108 -3.47 -16.25 16.79
CA ARG A 108 -4.70 -15.46 16.61
C ARG A 108 -5.95 -16.34 16.83
N ARG A 109 -6.87 -15.86 17.65
CA ARG A 109 -8.19 -16.46 17.91
C ARG A 109 -9.26 -15.38 17.76
N VAL A 110 -10.45 -15.76 17.31
CA VAL A 110 -11.59 -14.86 17.15
C VAL A 110 -12.80 -15.56 17.78
N HIS A 111 -13.51 -14.86 18.67
CA HIS A 111 -14.81 -15.33 19.14
C HIS A 111 -15.87 -14.95 18.09
N PRO A 112 -16.70 -15.90 17.63
CA PRO A 112 -17.73 -15.64 16.63
C PRO A 112 -18.83 -14.69 17.11
#